data_AF-A0A2V4ABQ0-F1
#
_entry.id   AF-A0A2V4ABQ0-F1
#
_cell.length_a   1.000
_cell.length_b   1.000
_cell.length_c   1.000
_cell.angle_alpha   90.00
_cell.angle_beta   90.00
_cell.angle_gamma   90.00
#
_symmetry.space_group_name_H-M   'P 1'
#
loop_
_entity.id
_entity.type
_entity.pdbx_description
1 polymer ?
#
loop_
_entity_poly.entity_id
_entity_poly.type
_entity_poly.pdbx_seq_one_letter_code
_entity_poly.pdbx_strand_id
1 'polypeptide(L)'
;MPRTVLHDVQLWDGRWTWCYGFRDGLPVWRWGTAPAGLVTKSQLWEQRLRRRRGQDPSGLLVWRKRGCGEQVAELFRIDLALPARRMSAR
;
A
#
# COMPACT_ATOMS: atom_id res chain seq x y z
N MET A 1 -26.04 -10.30 3.12
CA MET A 1 -24.74 -9.61 3.12
C MET A 1 -23.76 -10.50 2.38
N PRO A 2 -23.09 -10.06 1.29
CA PRO A 2 -22.09 -10.91 0.65
C PRO A 2 -21.00 -11.23 1.67
N ARG A 3 -20.70 -12.52 1.83
CA ARG A 3 -19.54 -12.97 2.62
C ARG A 3 -18.32 -12.39 1.92
N THR A 4 -17.61 -11.52 2.61
CA THR A 4 -16.36 -10.97 2.08
C THR A 4 -15.39 -12.14 1.87
N VAL A 5 -15.12 -12.47 0.62
CA VAL A 5 -14.14 -13.51 0.28
C VAL A 5 -12.76 -12.93 0.49
N LEU A 6 -11.97 -13.59 1.33
CA LEU A 6 -10.56 -13.28 1.52
C LEU A 6 -9.76 -14.22 0.63
N HIS A 7 -8.69 -13.69 0.05
CA HIS A 7 -7.75 -14.44 -0.76
C HIS A 7 -6.39 -14.43 -0.08
N ASP A 8 -5.74 -15.59 -0.01
CA ASP A 8 -4.37 -15.69 0.44
C ASP A 8 -3.43 -15.10 -0.62
N VAL A 9 -2.52 -14.22 -0.18
CA VAL A 9 -1.47 -13.65 -1.03
C VAL A 9 -0.15 -13.72 -0.28
N GLN A 10 0.88 -14.23 -0.97
CA GLN A 10 2.23 -14.25 -0.44
C GLN A 10 2.90 -12.90 -0.71
N LEU A 11 3.46 -12.30 0.32
CA LEU A 11 4.27 -11.09 0.25
C LEU A 11 5.67 -11.41 -0.28
N TRP A 12 6.39 -10.35 -0.68
CA TRP A 12 7.75 -10.46 -1.22
C TRP A 12 8.78 -11.05 -0.24
N ASP A 13 8.48 -11.04 1.05
CA ASP A 13 9.33 -11.57 2.12
C ASP A 13 8.93 -12.98 2.57
N GLY A 14 8.02 -13.62 1.84
CA GLY A 14 7.55 -14.98 2.10
C GLY A 14 6.41 -15.08 3.13
N ARG A 15 6.02 -13.96 3.78
CA ARG A 15 4.86 -13.95 4.68
C ARG A 15 3.57 -14.07 3.89
N TRP A 16 2.65 -14.88 4.40
CA TRP A 16 1.29 -14.96 3.87
C TRP A 16 0.40 -13.91 4.55
N THR A 17 -0.44 -13.27 3.77
CA THR A 17 -1.48 -12.36 4.27
C THR A 17 -2.78 -12.59 3.49
N TRP A 18 -3.85 -12.00 3.98
CA TRP A 18 -5.14 -12.01 3.32
C TRP A 18 -5.38 -10.68 2.61
N CYS A 19 -5.92 -10.74 1.40
CA CYS A 19 -6.44 -9.59 0.68
C CYS A 19 -7.94 -9.76 0.39
N TYR A 20 -8.62 -8.66 0.09
CA TYR A 20 -10.06 -8.61 -0.19
C TYR A 20 -10.40 -8.86 -1.66
N GLY A 21 -9.39 -9.16 -2.48
CA GLY A 21 -9.50 -9.34 -3.92
C GLY A 21 -8.30 -8.77 -4.66
N PHE A 22 -8.40 -8.77 -5.97
CA PHE A 22 -7.39 -8.23 -6.87
C PHE A 22 -8.00 -7.18 -7.80
N ARG A 23 -7.25 -6.10 -8.07
CA ARG A 23 -7.62 -5.07 -9.02
C ARG A 23 -6.40 -4.77 -9.88
N ASP A 24 -6.56 -4.89 -11.19
CA ASP A 24 -5.44 -4.75 -12.16
C ASP A 24 -4.25 -5.69 -11.85
N GLY A 25 -4.55 -6.89 -11.35
CA GLY A 25 -3.54 -7.88 -10.93
C GLY A 25 -2.90 -7.61 -9.56
N LEU A 26 -3.26 -6.51 -8.90
CA LEU A 26 -2.71 -6.11 -7.60
C LEU A 26 -3.63 -6.50 -6.45
N PRO A 27 -3.10 -7.05 -5.34
CA PRO A 27 -3.89 -7.36 -4.15
C PRO A 27 -4.48 -6.09 -3.53
N VAL A 28 -5.72 -6.19 -3.09
CA VAL A 28 -6.49 -5.09 -2.49
C VAL A 28 -6.67 -5.31 -1.00
N TRP A 29 -6.29 -4.33 -0.20
CA TRP A 29 -6.56 -4.28 1.24
C TRP A 29 -7.53 -3.16 1.57
N ARG A 30 -8.26 -3.33 2.68
CA ARG A 30 -9.08 -2.27 3.26
C ARG A 30 -8.27 -1.43 4.24
N TRP A 31 -8.77 -0.23 4.54
CA TRP A 31 -8.20 0.62 5.59
C TRP A 31 -7.94 -0.18 6.88
N GLY A 32 -6.72 -0.09 7.41
CA GLY A 32 -6.31 -0.78 8.63
C GLY A 32 -5.98 -2.28 8.49
N THR A 33 -6.08 -2.85 7.28
CA THR A 33 -5.82 -4.30 7.04
C THR A 33 -4.58 -4.56 6.19
N ALA A 34 -3.93 -3.52 5.69
CA ALA A 34 -2.70 -3.67 4.91
C ALA A 34 -1.58 -4.26 5.79
N PRO A 35 -0.81 -5.21 5.26
CA PRO A 35 0.25 -5.88 6.00
C PRO A 35 1.42 -4.92 6.29
N ALA A 36 2.11 -5.17 7.41
CA ALA A 36 3.31 -4.43 7.76
C ALA A 36 4.38 -4.57 6.66
N GLY A 37 5.00 -3.46 6.27
CA GLY A 37 5.98 -3.38 5.17
C GLY A 37 5.41 -2.80 3.88
N LEU A 38 4.08 -2.77 3.73
CA LEU A 38 3.40 -2.01 2.68
C LEU A 38 2.91 -0.68 3.23
N VAL A 39 3.31 0.40 2.59
CA VAL A 39 3.00 1.76 3.02
C VAL A 39 2.53 2.61 1.85
N THR A 40 1.59 3.51 2.13
CA THR A 40 1.16 4.50 1.15
C THR A 40 2.25 5.53 0.87
N LYS A 41 2.11 6.25 -0.25
CA LYS A 41 3.02 7.36 -0.58
C LYS A 41 3.11 8.40 0.53
N SER A 42 2.01 8.72 1.21
CA SER A 42 1.98 9.68 2.32
C SER A 42 2.76 9.16 3.53
N GLN A 43 2.58 7.88 3.89
CA GLN A 43 3.31 7.24 4.99
C GLN A 43 4.83 7.15 4.73
N LEU A 44 5.25 7.03 3.46
CA LEU A 44 6.67 7.14 3.12
C LEU A 44 7.21 8.53 3.45
N TRP A 45 6.46 9.58 3.11
CA TRP A 45 6.88 10.96 3.35
C TRP A 45 6.97 11.28 4.85
N GLU A 46 6.01 10.79 5.64
CA GLU A 46 6.02 10.90 7.10
C GLU A 46 7.28 10.27 7.72
N GLN A 47 7.77 9.18 7.13
CA GLN A 47 8.99 8.49 7.54
C GLN A 47 10.28 9.11 6.96
N ARG A 48 10.19 10.26 6.27
CA ARG A 48 11.31 10.86 5.52
C ARG A 48 11.92 9.89 4.51
N LEU A 49 11.07 9.04 3.93
CA LEU A 49 11.38 8.11 2.85
C LEU A 49 10.71 8.58 1.56
N ARG A 50 11.21 8.08 0.44
CA ARG A 50 10.60 8.25 -0.88
C ARG A 50 10.59 6.90 -1.59
N ARG A 51 9.55 6.66 -2.39
CA ARG A 51 9.52 5.53 -3.31
C ARG A 51 10.73 5.57 -4.25
N ARG A 52 11.25 4.41 -4.61
CA ARG A 52 12.29 4.32 -5.65
C ARG A 52 11.69 4.73 -7.00
N ARG A 53 12.46 5.40 -7.87
CA ARG A 53 12.00 5.73 -9.22
C ARG A 53 11.75 4.42 -9.98
N GLY A 54 10.58 4.29 -10.60
CA GLY A 54 10.17 3.07 -11.30
C GLY A 54 9.74 1.91 -10.40
N GLN A 55 9.47 2.17 -9.11
CA GLN A 55 8.85 1.16 -8.25
C GLN A 55 7.37 1.06 -8.57
N ASP A 56 6.94 -0.10 -9.06
CA ASP A 56 5.54 -0.43 -9.24
C ASP A 56 4.84 -0.62 -7.87
N PRO A 57 3.56 -0.25 -7.76
CA PRO A 57 2.78 -0.53 -6.56
C PRO A 57 2.71 -2.03 -6.30
N SER A 58 2.92 -2.43 -5.06
CA SER A 58 2.82 -3.84 -4.63
C SER A 58 1.39 -4.23 -4.25
N GLY A 59 0.50 -3.24 -4.11
CA GLY A 59 -0.94 -3.45 -4.04
C GLY A 59 -1.70 -2.16 -3.83
N LEU A 60 -2.99 -2.29 -3.49
CA LEU A 60 -3.91 -1.16 -3.37
C LEU A 60 -4.59 -1.16 -2.01
N LEU A 61 -4.73 0.02 -1.43
CA LEU A 61 -5.52 0.28 -0.24
C LEU A 61 -6.82 0.95 -0.67
N VAL A 62 -7.95 0.30 -0.45
CA VAL A 62 -9.27 0.80 -0.82
C VAL A 62 -10.08 1.09 0.44
N TRP A 63 -10.66 2.29 0.51
CA TRP A 63 -11.54 2.66 1.62
C TRP A 63 -12.63 3.60 1.14
N ARG A 64 -13.75 3.65 1.86
CA ARG A 64 -14.82 4.59 1.55
C ARG A 64 -14.74 5.75 2.52
N LYS A 65 -14.51 6.94 1.99
CA LYS A 65 -14.55 8.19 2.76
C LYS A 65 -15.94 8.78 2.67
N ARG A 66 -16.58 9.02 3.82
CA ARG A 66 -17.92 9.61 3.89
C ARG A 66 -17.95 10.93 3.12
N GLY A 67 -18.89 11.07 2.18
CA GLY A 67 -19.04 12.26 1.32
C GLY A 67 -18.09 12.36 0.12
N CYS A 68 -17.00 11.57 0.06
CA CYS A 68 -16.07 11.56 -1.09
C CYS A 68 -16.13 10.27 -1.92
N GLY A 69 -16.84 9.24 -1.44
CA GLY A 69 -16.95 7.95 -2.13
C GLY A 69 -15.77 7.02 -1.84
N GLU A 70 -15.56 6.05 -2.73
CA GLU A 70 -14.42 5.14 -2.67
C GLU A 70 -13.12 5.89 -3.00
N GLN A 71 -12.09 5.61 -2.21
CA GLN A 71 -10.75 6.15 -2.35
C GLN A 71 -9.80 4.97 -2.48
N VAL A 72 -8.79 5.16 -3.32
CA VAL A 72 -7.77 4.15 -3.59
C VAL A 72 -6.41 4.80 -3.39
N ALA A 73 -5.54 4.14 -2.63
CA ALA A 73 -4.13 4.51 -2.53
C ALA A 73 -3.25 3.35 -2.95
N GLU A 74 -2.18 3.69 -3.66
CA GLU A 74 -1.12 2.75 -4.01
C GLU A 74 -0.29 2.42 -2.76
N LEU A 75 -0.01 1.13 -2.59
CA LEU A 75 0.88 0.62 -1.55
C LEU A 75 2.24 0.30 -2.15
N PHE A 76 3.28 0.80 -1.49
CA PHE A 76 4.67 0.59 -1.86
C PHE A 76 5.39 -0.17 -0.77
N ARG A 77 6.36 -0.94 -1.20
CA ARG A 77 7.31 -1.66 -0.35
C ARG A 77 8.26 -0.69 0.36
N ILE A 78 8.27 -0.73 1.68
CA ILE A 78 9.16 0.11 2.50
C ILE A 78 10.62 -0.31 2.38
N ASP A 79 10.90 -1.59 2.16
CA ASP A 79 12.25 -2.15 2.05
C ASP A 79 12.99 -1.66 0.79
N LEU A 80 12.25 -1.30 -0.25
CA LEU A 80 12.77 -0.68 -1.48
C LEU A 80 12.77 0.85 -1.41
N ALA A 81 12.25 1.43 -0.32
CA ALA A 81 12.20 2.87 -0.19
C ALA A 81 13.59 3.46 -0.01
N LEU A 82 13.80 4.65 -0.58
CA LEU A 82 15.04 5.38 -0.46
C LEU A 82 14.87 6.47 0.59
N PRO A 83 15.93 6.85 1.32
CA PRO A 83 15.91 8.08 2.11
C PRO A 83 15.45 9.26 1.25
N ALA A 84 14.55 10.07 1.80
CA ALA A 84 14.19 11.32 1.15
C ALA A 84 15.46 12.15 1.00
N ARG A 85 15.65 12.72 -0.19
CA ARG A 85 16.75 13.68 -0.40
C ARG A 85 16.53 14.78 0.64
N ARG A 86 17.51 14.97 1.54
CA ARG A 86 17.53 16.12 2.45
C ARG A 86 17.21 17.34 1.58
N MET A 87 16.09 18.01 1.85
CA MET A 87 15.93 19.35 1.30
C MET A 87 17.15 20.11 1.78
N SER A 88 18.05 20.48 0.86
CA SER A 88 19.05 21.49 1.21
C SER A 88 18.22 22.67 1.67
N ALA A 89 18.38 23.06 2.93
CA ALA A 89 17.91 24.36 3.37
C ALA A 89 18.51 25.37 2.38
N ARG A 90 17.65 26.16 1.76
CA ARG A 90 18.06 27.31 0.98
C ARG A 90 17.70 28.54 1.78
#